data_AF-A0AAV1JCQ8-F1
#
_entry.id   AF-A0AAV1JCQ8-F1
#
_cell.length_a   1.000
_cell.length_b   1.000
_cell.length_c   1.000
_cell.angle_alpha   90.00
_cell.angle_beta   90.00
_cell.angle_gamma   90.00
#
_symmetry.space_group_name_H-M   'P 1'
#
loop_
_entity.id
_entity.type
_entity.pdbx_description
1 polymer ?
#
loop_
_entity_poly.entity_id
_entity_poly.type
_entity_poly.pdbx_seq_one_letter_code
_entity_poly.pdbx_strand_id
1 'polypeptide(L)'
;MCLDYFYNVIYSIFDECVPRKKPSRVRSKYSYPEWFNADIIHKIKRKALLHKQYKKSKSVKAYKEFSDCRAEVKKAISLALNSYRDRLQANLIDDPKSFWKFVNSSRKDRKSIGLRKNGEELTAEQSVNEFASFFESVYSPKKPKLSLQDAITGAGVGNEAARIQIPQLKLSEVRYALRRLKSKKSIGPDIVPPLYN
;
A
#
# COMPACT_ATOMS: atom_id res chain seq x y z
N MET A 1 10.74 34.82 2.50
CA MET A 1 10.63 35.61 1.25
C MET A 1 11.21 34.90 0.03
N CYS A 2 12.52 34.61 -0.05
CA CYS A 2 13.09 33.97 -1.25
C CYS A 2 12.64 32.49 -1.42
N LEU A 3 12.55 31.75 -0.33
CA LEU A 3 12.09 30.36 -0.32
C LEU A 3 10.59 30.24 -0.71
N ASP A 4 9.77 31.13 -0.17
CA ASP A 4 8.32 31.17 -0.47
C ASP A 4 8.08 31.47 -1.95
N TYR A 5 8.83 32.42 -2.50
CA TYR A 5 8.77 32.73 -3.93
C TYR A 5 9.17 31.54 -4.80
N PHE A 6 10.26 30.85 -4.45
CA PHE A 6 10.71 29.65 -5.16
C PHE A 6 9.63 28.56 -5.19
N TYR A 7 9.05 28.22 -4.03
CA TYR A 7 8.00 27.20 -3.98
C TYR A 7 6.72 27.64 -4.68
N ASN A 8 6.34 28.92 -4.61
CA ASN A 8 5.18 29.43 -5.33
C ASN A 8 5.32 29.25 -6.85
N VAL A 9 6.50 29.56 -7.41
CA VAL A 9 6.79 29.37 -8.82
C VAL A 9 6.80 27.88 -9.20
N ILE A 10 7.43 27.04 -8.37
CA ILE A 10 7.47 25.58 -8.57
C ILE A 10 6.04 24.99 -8.58
N TYR A 11 5.21 25.37 -7.62
CA TYR A 11 3.85 24.85 -7.49
C TYR A 11 2.94 25.32 -8.63
N SER A 12 3.08 26.57 -9.09
CA SER A 12 2.31 27.05 -10.25
C SER A 12 2.68 26.27 -11.52
N ILE A 13 3.96 25.95 -11.71
CA ILE A 13 4.41 25.11 -12.83
C ILE A 13 3.84 23.69 -12.70
N PHE A 14 3.80 23.11 -11.50
CA PHE A 14 3.20 21.80 -11.29
C PHE A 14 1.71 21.78 -11.64
N ASP A 15 0.97 22.83 -11.29
CA ASP A 15 -0.45 22.95 -11.60
C ASP A 15 -0.73 22.99 -13.10
N GLU A 16 0.16 23.63 -13.87
CA GLU A 16 0.03 23.75 -15.31
C GLU A 16 0.53 22.49 -16.06
N CYS A 17 1.65 21.92 -15.62
CA CYS A 17 2.39 20.92 -16.38
C CYS A 17 2.23 19.48 -15.89
N VAL A 18 1.77 19.24 -14.66
CA VAL A 18 1.67 17.87 -14.09
C VAL A 18 0.24 17.36 -14.19
N PRO A 19 -0.05 16.32 -15.01
CA PRO A 19 -1.39 15.78 -15.15
C PRO A 19 -1.89 15.20 -13.81
N ARG A 20 -2.88 15.87 -13.22
CA ARG A 20 -3.52 15.39 -11.98
C ARG A 20 -4.39 14.18 -12.30
N LYS A 21 -3.96 13.00 -11.82
CA LYS A 21 -4.75 11.78 -11.94
C LYS A 21 -5.96 11.89 -11.03
N LYS A 22 -7.16 12.01 -11.60
CA LYS A 22 -8.39 11.87 -10.82
C LYS A 22 -8.37 10.51 -10.13
N PRO A 23 -8.75 10.38 -8.85
CA PRO A 23 -8.87 9.09 -8.23
C PRO A 23 -9.76 8.24 -9.13
N SER A 24 -9.23 7.11 -9.59
CA SER A 24 -9.98 6.15 -10.40
C SER A 24 -11.29 5.92 -9.67
N ARG A 25 -12.41 6.25 -10.32
CA ARG A 25 -13.74 5.92 -9.79
C ARG A 25 -13.65 4.48 -9.31
N VAL A 26 -13.95 4.29 -8.04
CA VAL A 26 -13.91 3.01 -7.33
C VAL A 26 -14.43 1.96 -8.28
N ARG A 27 -13.56 1.00 -8.69
CA ARG A 27 -14.02 -0.15 -9.45
C ARG A 27 -15.24 -0.70 -8.71
N SER A 28 -16.34 -0.87 -9.44
CA SER A 28 -17.63 -1.39 -8.94
C SER A 28 -17.46 -2.18 -7.65
N LYS A 29 -18.23 -1.83 -6.61
CA LYS A 29 -18.30 -2.52 -5.30
C LYS A 29 -18.47 -4.04 -5.42
N TYR A 30 -18.86 -4.52 -6.60
CA TYR A 30 -19.11 -5.91 -6.93
C TYR A 30 -18.21 -6.34 -8.10
N SER A 31 -16.93 -6.58 -7.83
CA SER A 31 -16.03 -7.30 -8.74
C SER A 31 -15.91 -8.74 -8.28
N TYR A 32 -16.11 -9.70 -9.19
CA TYR A 32 -15.90 -11.11 -8.88
C TYR A 32 -14.41 -11.38 -8.62
N PRO A 33 -14.07 -12.33 -7.74
CA PRO A 33 -12.70 -12.77 -7.59
C PRO A 33 -12.10 -13.23 -8.92
N GLU A 34 -10.80 -13.03 -9.09
CA GLU A 34 -10.06 -13.33 -10.32
C GLU A 34 -10.13 -14.81 -10.74
N TRP A 35 -10.39 -15.70 -9.78
CA TRP A 35 -10.53 -17.14 -9.99
C TRP A 35 -11.96 -17.60 -10.29
N PHE A 36 -12.94 -16.69 -10.39
CA PHE A 36 -14.27 -17.04 -10.88
C PHE A 36 -14.24 -17.17 -12.40
N ASN A 37 -14.86 -18.23 -12.91
CA ASN A 37 -15.14 -18.37 -14.33
C ASN A 37 -16.60 -17.99 -14.64
N ALA A 38 -16.93 -17.91 -15.94
CA ALA A 38 -18.27 -17.56 -16.39
C ALA A 38 -19.33 -18.56 -15.87
N ASP A 39 -19.02 -19.85 -15.78
CA ASP A 39 -19.95 -20.88 -15.29
C ASP A 39 -20.35 -20.65 -13.83
N ILE A 40 -19.38 -20.39 -12.94
CA ILE A 40 -19.63 -20.08 -11.52
C ILE A 40 -20.55 -18.85 -11.41
N ILE A 41 -20.29 -17.82 -12.20
CA ILE A 41 -21.11 -16.60 -12.22
C ILE A 41 -22.54 -16.93 -12.65
N HIS A 42 -22.73 -17.72 -13.72
CA HIS A 42 -24.05 -18.16 -14.17
C HIS A 42 -24.78 -18.98 -13.10
N LYS A 43 -24.09 -19.94 -12.45
CA LYS A 43 -24.66 -20.75 -11.37
C LYS A 43 -25.05 -19.91 -10.16
N ILE A 44 -24.25 -18.89 -9.79
CA ILE A 44 -24.60 -17.95 -8.71
C ILE A 44 -25.87 -17.16 -9.04
N LYS A 45 -25.98 -16.65 -10.27
CA LYS A 45 -27.18 -15.94 -10.74
C LYS A 45 -28.41 -16.86 -10.73
N ARG A 46 -28.27 -18.08 -11.26
CA ARG A 46 -29.32 -19.11 -11.24
C ARG A 46 -29.76 -19.44 -9.81
N LYS A 47 -28.81 -19.67 -8.90
CA LYS A 47 -29.09 -19.90 -7.47
C LYS A 47 -29.89 -18.75 -6.86
N ALA A 48 -29.57 -17.49 -7.19
CA ALA A 48 -30.31 -16.33 -6.70
C ALA A 48 -31.76 -16.29 -7.23
N LEU A 49 -31.96 -16.64 -8.51
CA LEU A 49 -33.30 -16.75 -9.11
C LEU A 49 -34.13 -17.86 -8.45
N LEU A 50 -33.56 -19.06 -8.29
CA LEU A 50 -34.22 -20.18 -7.62
C LEU A 50 -34.56 -19.87 -6.17
N HIS A 51 -33.67 -19.17 -5.45
CA HIS A 51 -33.94 -18.72 -4.10
C HIS A 51 -35.14 -17.76 -4.05
N LYS A 52 -35.21 -16.80 -4.98
CA LYS A 52 -36.35 -15.87 -5.10
C LYS A 52 -37.65 -16.63 -5.38
N GLN A 53 -37.62 -17.61 -6.27
CA GLN A 53 -38.77 -18.46 -6.60
C GLN A 53 -39.23 -19.30 -5.40
N TYR A 54 -38.30 -19.92 -4.68
CA TYR A 54 -38.61 -20.63 -3.43
C TYR A 54 -39.20 -19.69 -2.38
N LYS A 55 -38.65 -18.49 -2.20
CA LYS A 55 -39.17 -17.51 -1.23
C LYS A 55 -40.60 -17.07 -1.57
N LYS A 56 -40.96 -16.99 -2.86
CA LYS A 56 -42.32 -16.66 -3.32
C LYS A 56 -43.29 -17.84 -3.21
N SER A 57 -42.90 -19.01 -3.68
CA SER A 57 -43.79 -20.18 -3.78
C SER A 57 -43.86 -21.04 -2.52
N LYS A 58 -42.81 -21.02 -1.69
CA LYS A 58 -42.62 -21.88 -0.50
C LYS A 58 -42.77 -23.39 -0.76
N SER A 59 -42.71 -23.81 -2.02
CA SER A 59 -42.91 -25.21 -2.39
C SER A 59 -41.67 -26.06 -2.12
N VAL A 60 -41.90 -27.34 -1.81
CA VAL A 60 -40.83 -28.33 -1.59
C VAL A 60 -39.99 -28.53 -2.85
N LYS A 61 -40.62 -28.54 -4.03
CA LYS A 61 -39.92 -28.65 -5.32
C LYS A 61 -38.97 -27.47 -5.56
N ALA A 62 -39.45 -26.24 -5.38
CA ALA A 62 -38.61 -25.05 -5.55
C ALA A 62 -37.47 -25.00 -4.52
N TYR A 63 -37.70 -25.49 -3.29
CA TYR A 63 -36.64 -25.63 -2.30
C TYR A 63 -35.57 -26.64 -2.73
N LYS A 64 -35.98 -27.81 -3.24
CA LYS A 64 -35.06 -28.84 -3.72
C LYS A 64 -34.17 -28.31 -4.84
N GLU A 65 -34.76 -27.70 -5.87
CA GLU A 65 -34.02 -27.09 -6.97
C GLU A 65 -33.04 -26.01 -6.49
N PHE A 66 -33.46 -25.15 -5.56
CA PHE A 66 -32.58 -24.16 -4.93
C PHE A 66 -31.44 -24.83 -4.15
N SER A 67 -31.73 -25.85 -3.35
CA SER A 67 -30.75 -26.54 -2.52
C SER A 67 -29.70 -27.27 -3.37
N ASP A 68 -30.13 -27.93 -4.44
CA ASP A 68 -29.25 -28.63 -5.38
C ASP A 68 -28.33 -27.62 -6.08
N CYS A 69 -28.90 -26.52 -6.60
CA CYS A 69 -28.12 -25.45 -7.23
C CYS A 69 -27.14 -24.79 -6.23
N ARG A 70 -27.54 -24.62 -4.96
CA ARG A 70 -26.64 -24.12 -3.91
C ARG A 70 -25.47 -25.07 -3.66
N ALA A 71 -25.71 -26.38 -3.66
CA ALA A 71 -24.66 -27.39 -3.49
C ALA A 71 -23.69 -27.38 -4.68
N GLU A 72 -24.20 -27.29 -5.91
CA GLU A 72 -23.38 -27.15 -7.11
C GLU A 72 -22.50 -25.90 -7.08
N VAL A 73 -23.07 -24.74 -6.73
CA VAL A 73 -22.30 -23.48 -6.61
C VAL A 73 -21.17 -23.64 -5.59
N LYS A 74 -21.46 -24.24 -4.43
CA LYS A 74 -20.44 -24.47 -3.40
C LYS A 74 -19.31 -25.36 -3.94
N LYS A 75 -19.65 -26.47 -4.61
CA LYS A 75 -18.67 -27.38 -5.23
C LYS A 75 -17.82 -26.68 -6.30
N ALA A 76 -18.45 -25.93 -7.20
CA ALA A 76 -17.76 -25.23 -8.28
C ALA A 76 -16.79 -24.16 -7.76
N ILE A 77 -17.22 -23.38 -6.75
CA ILE A 77 -16.37 -22.38 -6.09
C ILE A 77 -15.16 -23.05 -5.43
N SER A 78 -15.36 -24.15 -4.69
CA SER A 78 -14.26 -24.87 -4.04
C SER A 78 -13.25 -25.42 -5.05
N LEU A 79 -13.72 -26.02 -6.15
CA LEU A 79 -12.85 -26.55 -7.21
C LEU A 79 -12.02 -25.45 -7.87
N ALA A 80 -12.65 -24.33 -8.23
CA ALA A 80 -11.96 -23.21 -8.87
C ALA A 80 -10.93 -22.56 -7.93
N LEU A 81 -11.25 -22.43 -6.64
CA LEU A 81 -10.32 -21.89 -5.65
C LEU A 81 -9.11 -22.81 -5.46
N ASN A 82 -9.30 -24.12 -5.40
CA ASN A 82 -8.19 -25.07 -5.28
C ASN A 82 -7.29 -25.01 -6.53
N SER A 83 -7.88 -25.10 -7.72
CA SER A 83 -7.14 -25.00 -8.99
C SER A 83 -6.35 -23.68 -9.09
N TYR A 84 -6.91 -22.59 -8.56
CA TYR A 84 -6.24 -21.30 -8.51
C TYR A 84 -5.07 -21.29 -7.53
N ARG A 85 -5.21 -21.92 -6.35
CA ARG A 85 -4.12 -22.08 -5.37
C ARG A 85 -2.99 -22.91 -5.95
N ASP A 86 -3.30 -24.02 -6.60
CA ASP A 86 -2.30 -24.90 -7.23
C ASP A 86 -1.49 -24.11 -8.27
N ARG A 87 -2.16 -23.32 -9.10
CA ARG A 87 -1.51 -22.40 -10.05
C ARG A 87 -0.64 -21.35 -9.38
N LEU A 88 -1.10 -20.74 -8.28
CA LEU A 88 -0.30 -19.75 -7.56
C LEU A 88 0.94 -20.37 -6.91
N GLN A 89 0.84 -21.60 -6.42
CA GLN A 89 1.96 -22.33 -5.84
C GLN A 89 2.98 -22.72 -6.93
N ALA A 90 2.50 -23.24 -8.06
CA ALA A 90 3.36 -23.58 -9.19
C ALA A 90 4.13 -22.37 -9.76
N ASN A 91 3.46 -21.21 -9.85
CA ASN A 91 4.04 -19.98 -10.40
C ASN A 91 4.64 -19.06 -9.33
N LEU A 92 4.94 -19.55 -8.12
CA LEU A 92 5.42 -18.70 -7.02
C LEU A 92 6.77 -18.05 -7.34
N ILE A 93 7.65 -18.77 -8.05
CA ILE A 93 9.00 -18.30 -8.40
C ILE A 93 8.91 -17.23 -9.50
N ASP A 94 8.11 -17.48 -10.55
CA ASP A 94 8.02 -16.61 -11.71
C ASP A 94 7.13 -15.38 -11.48
N ASP A 95 6.05 -15.53 -10.70
CA ASP A 95 5.14 -14.45 -10.34
C ASP A 95 4.79 -14.44 -8.83
N PRO A 96 5.76 -14.07 -7.97
CA PRO A 96 5.52 -13.93 -6.54
C PRO A 96 4.50 -12.83 -6.23
N LYS A 97 4.31 -11.85 -7.13
CA LYS A 97 3.37 -10.74 -6.91
C LYS A 97 1.94 -11.24 -6.85
N SER A 98 1.53 -12.13 -7.75
CA SER A 98 0.17 -12.69 -7.74
C SER A 98 -0.11 -13.52 -6.50
N PHE A 99 0.89 -14.28 -6.02
CA PHE A 99 0.78 -15.00 -4.75
C PHE A 99 0.55 -14.04 -3.57
N TRP A 100 1.41 -13.02 -3.42
CA TRP A 100 1.28 -12.06 -2.34
C TRP A 100 0.02 -11.20 -2.44
N LYS A 101 -0.46 -10.90 -3.66
CA LYS A 101 -1.77 -10.27 -3.88
C LYS A 101 -2.90 -11.14 -3.33
N PHE A 102 -2.90 -12.44 -3.65
CA PHE A 102 -3.90 -13.38 -3.12
C PHE A 102 -3.84 -13.50 -1.59
N VAL A 103 -2.65 -13.67 -1.01
CA VAL A 103 -2.45 -13.74 0.44
C VAL A 103 -2.94 -12.47 1.11
N ASN A 104 -2.57 -11.30 0.60
CA ASN A 104 -3.00 -10.01 1.13
C ASN A 104 -4.51 -9.80 1.04
N SER A 105 -5.16 -10.26 -0.05
CA SER A 105 -6.61 -10.20 -0.19
C SER A 105 -7.37 -11.19 0.70
N SER A 106 -6.73 -12.30 1.08
CA SER A 106 -7.33 -13.37 1.90
C SER A 106 -7.21 -13.12 3.40
N ARG A 107 -6.27 -12.26 3.81
CA ARG A 107 -6.17 -11.79 5.19
C ARG A 107 -7.39 -10.92 5.48
N LYS A 108 -8.43 -11.51 6.08
CA LYS A 108 -9.57 -10.78 6.65
C LYS A 108 -9.01 -9.69 7.54
N ASP A 109 -9.41 -8.46 7.25
CA ASP A 109 -9.18 -7.25 8.03
C ASP A 109 -7.79 -7.18 8.67
N ARG A 110 -6.91 -6.41 8.04
CA ARG A 110 -6.00 -5.62 8.86
C ARG A 110 -6.90 -4.73 9.71
N LYS A 111 -7.23 -5.16 10.94
CA LYS A 111 -7.30 -4.17 12.01
C LYS A 111 -6.03 -3.37 11.82
N SER A 112 -6.19 -2.09 11.48
CA SER A 112 -5.11 -1.12 11.62
C SER A 112 -4.43 -1.50 12.93
N ILE A 113 -3.15 -1.81 12.90
CA ILE A 113 -2.41 -1.97 14.17
C ILE A 113 -2.40 -0.55 14.71
N GLY A 114 -3.46 -0.18 15.45
CA GLY A 114 -3.54 1.06 16.17
C GLY A 114 -2.41 1.05 17.19
N LEU A 115 -1.75 2.18 17.35
CA LEU A 115 -0.73 2.31 18.38
C LEU A 115 -1.42 2.06 19.73
N ARG A 116 -0.89 1.14 20.53
CA ARG A 116 -1.42 0.88 21.87
C ARG A 116 -0.48 1.43 22.92
N LYS A 117 -1.03 2.16 23.89
CA LYS A 117 -0.30 2.64 25.06
C LYS A 117 -1.07 2.20 26.30
N ASN A 118 -0.39 1.56 27.25
CA ASN A 118 -0.99 1.04 28.49
C ASN A 118 -2.20 0.12 28.28
N GLY A 119 -2.24 -0.61 27.16
CA GLY A 119 -3.34 -1.52 26.83
C GLY A 119 -4.52 -0.88 26.10
N GLU A 120 -4.57 0.45 25.95
CA GLU A 120 -5.60 1.15 25.18
C GLU A 120 -5.14 1.42 23.74
N GLU A 121 -6.06 1.31 22.78
CA GLU A 121 -5.81 1.65 21.37
C GLU A 121 -6.00 3.14 21.17
N LEU A 122 -4.96 3.80 20.66
CA LEU A 122 -4.95 5.23 20.43
C LEU A 122 -5.61 5.57 19.09
N THR A 123 -6.25 6.73 19.02
CA THR A 123 -6.69 7.31 17.75
C THR A 123 -5.48 7.70 16.88
N ALA A 124 -5.72 8.00 15.60
CA ALA A 124 -4.66 8.46 14.71
C ALA A 124 -3.97 9.75 15.23
N GLU A 125 -4.74 10.71 15.74
CA GLU A 125 -4.21 11.97 16.29
C GLU A 125 -3.38 11.73 17.57
N GLN A 126 -3.90 10.91 18.49
CA GLN A 126 -3.17 10.52 19.70
C GLN A 126 -1.86 9.79 19.35
N SER A 127 -1.90 8.91 18.33
CA SER A 127 -0.71 8.20 17.86
C SER A 127 0.36 9.15 17.36
N VAL A 128 -0.02 10.19 16.59
CA VAL A 128 0.92 11.22 16.10
C VAL A 128 1.57 11.97 17.25
N ASN A 129 0.78 12.37 18.25
CA ASN A 129 1.31 13.08 19.42
C ASN A 129 2.26 12.19 20.24
N GLU A 130 1.92 10.91 20.42
CA GLU A 130 2.80 9.97 21.12
C GLU A 130 4.12 9.74 20.37
N PHE A 131 4.09 9.64 19.03
CA PHE A 131 5.31 9.61 18.25
C PHE A 131 6.12 10.90 18.41
N ALA A 132 5.48 12.08 18.36
CA ALA A 132 6.16 13.35 18.53
C ALA A 132 6.85 13.44 19.89
N SER A 133 6.15 13.14 20.98
CA SER A 133 6.71 13.13 22.34
C SER A 133 7.82 12.10 22.51
N PHE A 134 7.68 10.90 21.94
CA PHE A 134 8.74 9.91 21.98
C PHE A 134 9.99 10.40 21.25
N PHE A 135 9.85 10.93 20.03
CA PHE A 135 10.99 11.42 19.27
C PHE A 135 11.64 12.62 19.95
N GLU A 136 10.86 13.56 20.49
CA GLU A 136 11.38 14.66 21.30
C GLU A 136 12.20 14.14 22.50
N SER A 137 11.72 13.11 23.20
CA SER A 137 12.39 12.56 24.39
C SER A 137 13.79 11.98 24.12
N VAL A 138 14.04 11.49 22.90
CA VAL A 138 15.34 10.93 22.52
C VAL A 138 16.29 11.98 21.92
N TYR A 139 15.80 13.18 21.58
CA TYR A 139 16.66 14.28 21.17
C TYR A 139 17.21 15.02 22.38
N SER A 140 18.47 15.47 22.27
CA SER A 140 19.05 16.33 23.30
C SER A 140 18.32 17.69 23.32
N PRO A 141 17.88 18.17 24.50
CA PRO A 141 17.24 19.49 24.63
C PRO A 141 18.22 20.65 24.37
N LYS A 142 19.52 20.36 24.37
CA LYS A 142 20.55 21.32 23.99
C LYS A 142 20.57 21.44 22.47
N LYS A 143 20.30 22.65 21.96
CA LYS A 143 20.52 22.97 20.55
C LYS A 143 21.95 22.55 20.17
N PRO A 144 22.13 21.73 19.11
CA PRO A 144 23.47 21.37 18.68
C PRO A 144 24.21 22.65 18.31
N LYS A 145 25.32 22.91 18.99
CA LYS A 145 26.25 23.96 18.58
C LYS A 145 27.00 23.43 17.38
N LEU A 146 26.66 23.92 16.18
CA LEU A 146 27.40 23.62 14.96
C LEU A 146 28.75 24.37 15.01
N SER A 147 29.71 23.78 15.71
CA SER A 147 31.10 24.23 15.72
C SER A 147 31.92 23.26 14.89
N LEU A 148 32.46 23.75 13.77
CA LEU A 148 33.36 22.96 12.93
C LEU A 148 34.59 22.50 13.73
N GLN A 149 35.09 23.36 14.62
CA GLN A 149 36.21 23.07 15.52
C GLN A 149 35.86 21.93 16.49
N ASP A 150 34.67 21.98 17.13
CA ASP A 150 34.26 20.95 18.10
C ASP A 150 33.98 19.61 17.40
N ALA A 151 33.46 19.64 16.17
CA ALA A 151 33.24 18.46 15.35
C ALA A 151 34.56 17.81 14.91
N ILE A 152 35.56 18.62 14.52
CA ILE A 152 36.91 18.14 14.17
C ILE A 152 37.61 17.55 15.41
N THR A 153 37.45 18.20 16.56
CA THR A 153 38.08 17.78 17.83
C THR A 153 37.43 16.51 18.39
N GLY A 154 36.09 16.43 18.40
CA GLY A 154 35.33 15.28 18.89
C GLY A 154 35.39 14.04 17.99
N ALA A 155 35.74 14.20 16.71
CA ALA A 155 35.99 13.09 15.80
C ALA A 155 37.27 12.30 16.13
N GLY A 156 38.12 12.79 17.05
CA GLY A 156 39.39 12.17 17.43
C GLY A 156 40.52 12.45 16.43
N VAL A 157 41.76 12.55 16.89
CA VAL A 157 42.95 12.76 16.05
C VAL A 157 43.69 11.43 15.90
N GLY A 158 43.37 10.67 14.84
CA GLY A 158 44.04 9.39 14.52
C GLY A 158 43.32 8.61 13.42
N ASN A 159 43.95 7.50 12.97
CA ASN A 159 43.43 6.60 11.93
C ASN A 159 42.18 5.79 12.36
N GLU A 160 41.82 5.82 13.65
CA GLU A 160 40.63 5.14 14.20
C GLU A 160 39.37 6.02 14.22
N ALA A 161 39.51 7.31 13.89
CA ALA A 161 38.37 8.19 13.65
C ALA A 161 37.67 7.74 12.35
N ALA A 162 36.43 7.24 12.44
CA ALA A 162 35.61 6.91 11.28
C ALA A 162 35.21 8.19 10.50
N ARG A 163 36.17 8.78 9.80
CA ARG A 163 35.98 9.93 8.93
C ARG A 163 35.42 9.45 7.61
N ILE A 164 34.13 9.64 7.40
CA ILE A 164 33.52 9.45 6.09
C ILE A 164 33.91 10.66 5.24
N GLN A 165 34.93 10.50 4.40
CA GLN A 165 35.16 11.44 3.32
C GLN A 165 34.08 11.21 2.28
N ILE A 166 33.14 12.14 2.18
CA ILE A 166 32.18 12.15 1.06
C ILE A 166 32.97 12.68 -0.15
N PRO A 167 33.24 11.85 -1.17
CA PRO A 167 33.94 12.32 -2.35
C PRO A 167 33.14 13.45 -3.02
N GLN A 168 33.85 14.35 -3.71
CA GLN A 168 33.22 15.39 -4.52
C GLN A 168 32.21 14.78 -5.47
N LEU A 169 30.94 15.15 -5.30
CA LEU A 169 29.82 14.62 -6.05
C LEU A 169 29.96 15.02 -7.53
N LYS A 170 30.10 14.02 -8.41
CA LYS A 170 30.22 14.28 -9.84
C LYS A 170 28.85 14.41 -10.48
N LEU A 171 28.74 15.27 -11.49
CA LEU A 171 27.50 15.43 -12.26
C LEU A 171 27.01 14.11 -12.87
N SER A 172 27.93 13.21 -13.26
CA SER A 172 27.60 11.88 -13.77
C SER A 172 26.88 11.00 -12.74
N GLU A 173 27.25 11.09 -11.47
CA GLU A 173 26.66 10.32 -10.37
C GLU A 173 25.24 10.83 -10.06
N VAL A 174 25.05 12.14 -10.06
CA VAL A 174 23.73 12.77 -9.93
C VAL A 174 22.82 12.31 -11.07
N ARG A 175 23.28 12.39 -12.32
CA ARG A 175 22.53 11.92 -13.49
C ARG A 175 22.22 10.42 -13.43
N TYR A 176 23.13 9.61 -12.89
CA TYR A 176 22.90 8.18 -12.70
C TYR A 176 21.84 7.91 -11.63
N ALA A 177 21.90 8.61 -10.50
CA ALA A 177 20.93 8.49 -9.42
C ALA A 177 19.53 8.94 -9.85
N LEU A 178 19.42 10.07 -10.56
CA LEU A 178 18.16 10.58 -11.10
C LEU A 178 17.51 9.57 -12.06
N ARG A 179 18.28 8.95 -12.96
CA ARG A 179 17.78 7.90 -13.88
C ARG A 179 17.27 6.65 -13.16
N ARG A 180 17.79 6.36 -11.97
CA ARG A 180 17.37 5.20 -11.14
C ARG A 180 16.28 5.55 -10.13
N LEU A 181 15.89 6.82 -10.04
CA LEU A 181 14.85 7.25 -9.13
C LEU A 181 13.53 6.61 -9.54
N LYS A 182 12.92 5.87 -8.62
CA LYS A 182 11.66 5.18 -8.90
C LYS A 182 10.54 6.21 -9.01
N SER A 183 9.94 6.32 -10.19
CA SER A 183 8.80 7.20 -10.49
C SER A 183 7.51 6.90 -9.71
N LYS A 184 7.46 5.79 -8.98
CA LYS A 184 6.28 5.29 -8.25
C LYS A 184 6.48 5.33 -6.72
N LYS A 185 6.97 6.45 -6.19
CA LYS A 185 7.07 6.67 -4.74
C LYS A 185 6.00 7.63 -4.24
N SER A 186 5.71 7.56 -2.95
CA SER A 186 4.89 8.55 -2.25
C SER A 186 5.52 9.93 -2.37
N ILE A 187 4.70 10.95 -2.53
CA ILE A 187 5.14 12.35 -2.54
C ILE A 187 5.63 12.70 -1.12
N GLY A 188 6.74 13.43 -1.05
CA GLY A 188 7.31 13.91 0.21
C GLY A 188 6.51 15.06 0.83
N PRO A 189 6.93 15.57 2.00
CA PRO A 189 6.29 16.73 2.64
C PRO A 189 6.42 18.03 1.83
N ASP A 190 7.33 18.07 0.86
CA ASP A 190 7.58 19.16 -0.09
C ASP A 190 6.63 19.14 -1.30
N ILE A 191 5.75 18.14 -1.40
CA ILE A 191 4.75 18.00 -2.47
C ILE A 191 5.39 17.83 -3.87
N VAL A 192 6.72 17.61 -3.94
CA VAL A 192 7.43 17.45 -5.21
C VAL A 192 7.12 16.08 -5.81
N PRO A 193 6.56 16.02 -7.03
CA PRO A 193 6.25 14.74 -7.67
C PRO A 193 7.52 13.96 -8.00
N PRO A 194 7.53 12.62 -7.83
CA PRO A 194 8.67 11.77 -8.19
C PRO A 194 8.84 11.57 -9.71
N LEU A 195 8.03 12.24 -10.54
CA LEU A 195 8.00 12.12 -11.99
C LEU A 195 9.04 13.06 -12.60
N TYR A 196 10.22 12.51 -12.86
CA TYR A 196 11.13 13.06 -13.86
C TYR A 196 10.96 12.19 -15.11
N ASN A 197 10.52 12.77 -16.23
CA ASN A 197 10.60 12.13 -17.55
C ASN A 197 12.05 12.17 -18.04
#